data_AF-A0A0D3JQ41-F1
#
_entry.id   AF-A0A0D3JQ41-F1
#
_cell.length_a   1.000
_cell.length_b   1.000
_cell.length_c   1.000
_cell.angle_alpha   90.00
_cell.angle_beta   90.00
_cell.angle_gamma   90.00
#
_symmetry.space_group_name_H-M   'P 1'
#
loop_
_entity.id
_entity.type
_entity.pdbx_description
1 polymer ?
#
loop_
_entity_poly.entity_id
_entity_poly.type
_entity_poly.pdbx_seq_one_letter_code
_entity_poly.pdbx_strand_id
1 'polypeptide(L)'
;MRTRSPPQPGASMLLFVWLCPAVGAILLSESVAIRVAEASELAAASSPLFEPLAALLSVTMFEPASEAARATLARETEADLVRAFAGESRRAPSAVGRSALLLAEDGDRLVGVCGLQALSLTPDGRGERLLSSMRREERRSMAVRPLLSNLAVLPDFRRKRIGSRLVARAEALAAEWGFDELLLLVGEENRPARALYAELGYAAEGVCDGEECCADPWWWPGRGVSWAPCRNVCMRRTGLADEQ
;
A
#
# COMPACT_ATOMS: atom_id res chain seq x y z
N MET A 1 61.66 -53.17 25.32
CA MET A 1 60.81 -52.04 24.87
C MET A 1 60.25 -51.34 26.11
N ARG A 2 60.63 -50.05 26.27
CA ARG A 2 60.12 -48.94 27.12
C ARG A 2 58.97 -49.26 28.12
N THR A 3 59.23 -49.33 29.44
CA THR A 3 59.24 -48.27 30.51
C THR A 3 57.89 -47.69 30.97
N ARG A 4 57.64 -47.89 32.29
CA ARG A 4 56.92 -47.09 33.31
C ARG A 4 55.37 -47.11 33.37
N SER A 5 54.87 -47.46 34.57
CA SER A 5 53.51 -47.25 35.10
C SER A 5 53.39 -45.87 35.81
N PRO A 6 52.25 -45.54 36.46
CA PRO A 6 51.04 -44.83 36.01
C PRO A 6 50.97 -43.35 36.53
N PRO A 7 49.87 -42.60 36.33
CA PRO A 7 49.05 -42.22 37.51
C PRO A 7 47.53 -41.94 37.25
N GLN A 8 46.73 -42.00 38.34
CA GLN A 8 45.42 -41.35 38.58
C GLN A 8 45.65 -39.88 39.06
N PRO A 9 44.66 -39.03 39.44
CA PRO A 9 43.20 -38.94 39.20
C PRO A 9 42.74 -37.52 38.72
N GLY A 10 41.44 -37.37 38.43
CA GLY A 10 40.71 -36.09 38.62
C GLY A 10 40.32 -35.31 37.37
N ALA A 11 39.02 -35.15 37.15
CA ALA A 11 38.36 -33.89 36.78
C ALA A 11 36.86 -34.14 36.54
N SER A 12 36.02 -33.52 37.38
CA SER A 12 34.62 -33.23 37.08
C SER A 12 34.54 -32.40 35.79
N MET A 13 33.73 -32.83 34.83
CA MET A 13 33.36 -32.04 33.65
C MET A 13 31.87 -32.31 33.38
N LEU A 14 31.01 -31.50 33.97
CA LEU A 14 30.33 -30.37 33.33
C LEU A 14 29.29 -30.78 32.27
N LEU A 15 28.04 -30.50 32.65
CA LEU A 15 27.00 -29.84 31.85
C LEU A 15 26.69 -30.41 30.45
N PHE A 16 25.54 -31.07 30.34
CA PHE A 16 24.64 -30.86 29.20
C PHE A 16 23.19 -30.86 29.72
N VAL A 17 22.78 -29.73 30.29
CA VAL A 17 21.36 -29.38 30.37
C VAL A 17 20.96 -28.95 28.96
N TRP A 18 20.34 -29.87 28.23
CA TRP A 18 19.66 -29.59 26.98
C TRP A 18 18.37 -28.83 27.33
N LEU A 19 18.43 -27.50 27.30
CA LEU A 19 17.26 -26.65 27.36
C LEU A 19 16.97 -26.16 25.94
N CYS A 20 15.87 -26.68 25.38
CA CYS A 20 15.27 -26.26 24.11
C CYS A 20 15.26 -24.73 23.93
N PRO A 21 15.77 -24.19 22.82
CA PRO A 21 15.41 -22.84 22.40
C PRO A 21 14.20 -22.95 21.47
N ALA A 22 12.99 -23.06 22.04
CA ALA A 22 11.76 -23.07 21.26
C ALA A 22 10.65 -22.24 21.90
N VAL A 23 11.00 -21.08 22.44
CA VAL A 23 10.06 -19.94 22.56
C VAL A 23 10.90 -18.67 22.37
N GLY A 24 11.30 -18.42 21.12
CA GLY A 24 11.72 -17.09 20.72
C GLY A 24 10.48 -16.21 20.82
N ALA A 25 10.40 -15.41 21.88
CA ALA A 25 9.45 -14.32 21.97
C ALA A 25 9.60 -13.47 20.70
N ILE A 26 8.62 -13.58 19.81
CA ILE A 26 8.44 -12.64 18.70
C ILE A 26 8.12 -11.32 19.38
N LEU A 27 9.15 -10.48 19.55
CA LEU A 27 8.97 -9.06 19.82
C LEU A 27 8.23 -8.49 18.60
N LEU A 28 6.90 -8.51 18.69
CA LEU A 28 6.00 -7.86 17.77
C LEU A 28 6.43 -6.40 17.68
N SER A 29 6.55 -5.90 16.47
CA SER A 29 6.85 -4.50 16.15
C SER A 29 5.69 -3.59 16.55
N GLU A 30 5.48 -3.40 17.85
CA GLU A 30 4.50 -2.45 18.41
C GLU A 30 4.87 -0.98 18.14
N SER A 31 6.02 -0.69 17.51
CA SER A 31 6.46 0.68 17.25
C SER A 31 5.75 1.38 16.08
N VAL A 32 5.14 0.63 15.14
CA VAL A 32 4.55 1.25 13.95
C VAL A 32 3.12 1.71 14.23
N ALA A 33 2.93 3.03 14.31
CA ALA A 33 1.64 3.69 14.44
C ALA A 33 0.97 3.86 13.07
N ILE A 34 -0.37 3.83 13.03
CA ILE A 34 -1.16 4.17 11.83
C ILE A 34 -2.08 5.33 12.17
N ARG A 35 -2.02 6.38 11.36
CA ARG A 35 -2.88 7.56 11.50
C ARG A 35 -3.42 8.01 10.15
N VAL A 36 -4.48 8.82 10.20
CA VAL A 36 -4.96 9.55 9.02
C VAL A 36 -4.23 10.90 9.00
N ALA A 37 -3.72 11.30 7.84
CA ALA A 37 -3.12 12.62 7.64
C ALA A 37 -4.15 13.72 7.97
N GLU A 38 -3.73 14.72 8.71
CA GLU A 38 -4.58 15.82 9.12
C GLU A 38 -4.96 16.73 7.95
N ALA A 39 -6.07 17.43 8.13
CA ALA A 39 -6.52 18.45 7.20
C ALA A 39 -5.46 19.53 6.94
N SER A 40 -4.71 19.94 7.97
CA SER A 40 -3.62 20.91 7.87
C SER A 40 -2.47 20.39 7.00
N GLU A 41 -2.12 19.11 7.13
CA GLU A 41 -1.07 18.43 6.36
C GLU A 41 -1.43 18.27 4.88
N LEU A 42 -2.71 18.37 4.49
CA LEU A 42 -3.16 18.24 3.10
C LEU A 42 -3.71 19.55 2.52
N ALA A 43 -3.61 20.67 3.26
CA ALA A 43 -4.27 21.92 2.89
C ALA A 43 -3.70 22.56 1.62
N ALA A 44 -2.39 22.39 1.38
CA ALA A 44 -1.68 23.01 0.27
C ALA A 44 -0.95 21.98 -0.59
N ALA A 45 -0.87 22.25 -1.89
CA ALA A 45 -0.05 21.49 -2.82
C ALA A 45 1.44 21.46 -2.42
N SER A 46 1.90 22.50 -1.70
CA SER A 46 3.26 22.62 -1.18
C SER A 46 3.44 21.97 0.20
N SER A 47 2.55 21.08 0.61
CA SER A 47 2.68 20.40 1.90
C SER A 47 3.97 19.59 1.96
N PRO A 48 4.72 19.64 3.09
CA PRO A 48 5.92 18.84 3.26
C PRO A 48 5.65 17.32 3.35
N LEU A 49 4.37 16.91 3.39
CA LEU A 49 3.99 15.50 3.45
C LEU A 49 4.10 14.81 2.07
N PHE A 50 3.91 15.54 0.97
CA PHE A 50 3.81 14.93 -0.36
C PHE A 50 5.15 14.41 -0.91
N GLU A 51 6.24 15.13 -0.68
CA GLU A 51 7.57 14.70 -1.14
C GLU A 51 8.00 13.35 -0.48
N PRO A 52 7.97 13.18 0.86
CA PRO A 52 8.31 11.89 1.49
C PRO A 52 7.42 10.74 1.04
N LEU A 53 6.12 11.00 0.84
CA LEU A 53 5.16 10.04 0.33
C LEU A 53 5.50 9.59 -1.10
N ALA A 54 5.78 10.55 -1.96
CA ALA A 54 6.14 10.29 -3.34
C ALA A 54 7.47 9.54 -3.44
N ALA A 55 8.45 9.89 -2.59
CA ALA A 55 9.71 9.15 -2.49
C ALA A 55 9.46 7.69 -2.08
N LEU A 56 8.64 7.44 -1.04
CA LEU A 56 8.27 6.10 -0.58
C LEU A 56 7.57 5.29 -1.69
N LEU A 57 6.57 5.86 -2.35
CA LEU A 57 5.84 5.21 -3.44
C LEU A 57 6.76 4.92 -4.62
N SER A 58 7.65 5.86 -4.98
CA SER A 58 8.59 5.71 -6.10
C SER A 58 9.53 4.51 -5.95
N VAL A 59 9.93 4.17 -4.71
CA VAL A 59 10.83 3.03 -4.43
C VAL A 59 10.10 1.72 -4.15
N THR A 60 8.80 1.77 -3.87
CA THR A 60 8.03 0.59 -3.49
C THR A 60 7.16 0.06 -4.62
N MET A 61 6.68 0.93 -5.49
CA MET A 61 5.78 0.61 -6.59
C MET A 61 6.50 0.45 -7.93
N PHE A 62 7.74 0.94 -8.06
CA PHE A 62 8.48 0.93 -9.32
C PHE A 62 9.86 0.31 -9.14
N GLU A 63 10.40 -0.26 -10.21
CA GLU A 63 11.80 -0.69 -10.32
C GLU A 63 12.56 0.30 -11.23
N PRO A 64 12.99 1.47 -10.71
CA PRO A 64 13.59 2.50 -11.54
C PRO A 64 14.96 2.05 -12.08
N ALA A 65 15.17 2.21 -13.39
CA ALA A 65 16.43 1.87 -14.06
C ALA A 65 17.62 2.78 -13.67
N SER A 66 17.35 3.96 -13.09
CA SER A 66 18.37 4.92 -12.66
C SER A 66 17.88 5.86 -11.55
N GLU A 67 18.79 6.59 -10.91
CA GLU A 67 18.44 7.62 -9.91
C GLU A 67 17.66 8.78 -10.54
N ALA A 68 17.99 9.17 -11.77
CA ALA A 68 17.23 10.19 -12.51
C ALA A 68 15.80 9.70 -12.86
N ALA A 69 15.63 8.41 -13.14
CA ALA A 69 14.32 7.81 -13.37
C ALA A 69 13.49 7.86 -12.09
N ARG A 70 14.11 7.51 -10.95
CA ARG A 70 13.49 7.57 -9.63
C ARG A 70 13.05 8.99 -9.28
N ALA A 71 13.90 9.99 -9.49
CA ALA A 71 13.56 11.39 -9.23
C ALA A 71 12.40 11.88 -10.12
N THR A 72 12.31 11.41 -11.36
CA THR A 72 11.19 11.73 -12.24
C THR A 72 9.90 11.06 -11.79
N LEU A 73 9.94 9.76 -11.48
CA LEU A 73 8.80 9.01 -10.93
C LEU A 73 8.29 9.63 -9.62
N ALA A 74 9.19 10.03 -8.73
CA ALA A 74 8.82 10.72 -7.50
C ALA A 74 8.06 12.02 -7.79
N ARG A 75 8.55 12.89 -8.69
CA ARG A 75 7.84 14.14 -9.05
C ARG A 75 6.47 13.89 -9.67
N GLU A 76 6.33 12.91 -10.57
CA GLU A 76 5.03 12.58 -11.16
C GLU A 76 4.06 12.01 -10.10
N THR A 77 4.57 11.14 -9.22
CA THR A 77 3.80 10.58 -8.11
C THR A 77 3.35 11.67 -7.14
N GLU A 78 4.22 12.64 -6.84
CA GLU A 78 3.90 13.80 -6.01
C GLU A 78 2.78 14.62 -6.66
N ALA A 79 2.88 14.91 -7.95
CA ALA A 79 1.86 15.64 -8.68
C ALA A 79 0.50 14.90 -8.68
N ASP A 80 0.50 13.57 -8.80
CA ASP A 80 -0.70 12.74 -8.66
C ASP A 80 -1.28 12.77 -7.25
N LEU A 81 -0.44 12.65 -6.22
CA LEU A 81 -0.87 12.76 -4.82
C LEU A 81 -1.48 14.13 -4.53
N VAL A 82 -0.83 15.21 -4.97
CA VAL A 82 -1.34 16.58 -4.83
C VAL A 82 -2.69 16.71 -5.52
N ARG A 83 -2.82 16.26 -6.78
CA ARG A 83 -4.11 16.30 -7.50
C ARG A 83 -5.20 15.52 -6.77
N ALA A 84 -4.85 14.38 -6.17
CA ALA A 84 -5.77 13.43 -5.56
C ALA A 84 -6.16 13.79 -4.11
N PHE A 85 -5.27 14.42 -3.34
CA PHE A 85 -5.40 14.54 -1.89
C PHE A 85 -5.23 15.98 -1.38
N ALA A 86 -4.68 16.92 -2.15
CA ALA A 86 -4.54 18.30 -1.70
C ALA A 86 -5.85 19.10 -1.81
N GLY A 87 -6.04 20.04 -0.89
CA GLY A 87 -7.09 21.06 -0.93
C GLY A 87 -8.34 20.78 -0.08
N GLU A 88 -9.08 21.85 0.22
CA GLU A 88 -10.26 21.82 1.10
C GLU A 88 -11.53 21.29 0.41
N SER A 89 -11.67 21.46 -0.92
CA SER A 89 -12.89 21.08 -1.67
C SER A 89 -13.18 19.58 -1.69
N ARG A 90 -12.21 18.75 -1.32
CA ARG A 90 -12.37 17.29 -1.14
C ARG A 90 -12.91 16.91 0.25
N ARG A 91 -13.39 17.87 1.04
CA ARG A 91 -13.95 17.69 2.39
C ARG A 91 -15.44 18.00 2.46
N ALA A 92 -16.13 18.02 1.31
CA ALA A 92 -17.55 18.33 1.22
C ALA A 92 -18.40 17.38 2.10
N PRO A 93 -19.59 17.83 2.56
CA PRO A 93 -20.50 16.99 3.32
C PRO A 93 -21.01 15.78 2.51
N SER A 94 -21.05 15.86 1.17
CA SER A 94 -21.29 14.69 0.31
C SER A 94 -20.11 13.72 0.35
N ALA A 95 -20.38 12.42 0.32
CA ALA A 95 -19.31 11.43 0.26
C ALA A 95 -18.46 11.55 -1.04
N VAL A 96 -19.03 12.03 -2.15
CA VAL A 96 -18.29 12.26 -3.41
C VAL A 96 -17.14 13.24 -3.21
N GLY A 97 -15.94 12.83 -3.64
CA GLY A 97 -14.76 13.68 -3.59
C GLY A 97 -14.03 13.64 -2.26
N ARG A 98 -14.55 12.93 -1.23
CA ARG A 98 -13.80 12.68 0.01
C ARG A 98 -12.52 11.94 -0.28
N SER A 99 -11.44 12.38 0.35
CA SER A 99 -10.15 11.70 0.27
C SER A 99 -9.39 11.74 1.59
N ALA A 100 -8.57 10.72 1.81
CA ALA A 100 -7.70 10.59 2.98
C ALA A 100 -6.41 9.88 2.59
N LEU A 101 -5.32 10.23 3.28
CA LEU A 101 -4.07 9.48 3.26
C LEU A 101 -3.89 8.85 4.63
N LEU A 102 -3.68 7.54 4.66
CA LEU A 102 -3.35 6.79 5.86
C LEU A 102 -1.85 6.54 5.87
N LEU A 103 -1.20 6.90 6.97
CA LEU A 103 0.24 6.88 7.12
C LEU A 103 0.61 5.81 8.15
N ALA A 104 1.62 5.00 7.84
CA ALA A 104 2.27 4.11 8.79
C ALA A 104 3.64 4.69 9.16
N GLU A 105 3.87 4.94 10.45
CA GLU A 105 5.02 5.66 10.97
C GLU A 105 5.73 4.83 12.04
N ASP A 106 7.06 4.72 11.95
CA ASP A 106 7.94 4.12 12.95
C ASP A 106 8.80 5.23 13.58
N GLY A 107 8.34 5.78 14.71
CA GLY A 107 8.87 7.06 15.21
C GLY A 107 8.62 8.19 14.21
N ASP A 108 9.66 8.97 13.87
CA ASP A 108 9.56 10.06 12.89
C ASP A 108 9.67 9.58 11.43
N ARG A 109 9.81 8.27 11.21
CA ARG A 109 10.00 7.70 9.88
C ARG A 109 8.67 7.23 9.29
N LEU A 110 8.31 7.79 8.14
CA LEU A 110 7.25 7.25 7.30
C LEU A 110 7.69 5.91 6.67
N VAL A 111 6.96 4.84 6.97
CA VAL A 111 7.29 3.45 6.54
C VAL A 111 6.22 2.81 5.67
N GLY A 112 5.03 3.40 5.58
CA GLY A 112 4.00 2.97 4.65
C GLY A 112 2.88 4.00 4.47
N VAL A 113 2.08 3.80 3.44
CA VAL A 113 0.94 4.65 3.10
C VAL A 113 -0.14 3.83 2.40
N CYS A 114 -1.40 4.27 2.53
CA CYS A 114 -2.40 4.07 1.49
C CYS A 114 -3.27 5.33 1.31
N GLY A 115 -3.83 5.49 0.12
CA GLY A 115 -4.83 6.50 -0.20
C GLY A 115 -6.23 5.89 -0.19
N LEU A 116 -7.21 6.69 0.23
CA LEU A 116 -8.62 6.37 0.15
C LEU A 116 -9.37 7.52 -0.52
N GLN A 117 -10.18 7.24 -1.54
CA GLN A 117 -10.96 8.25 -2.23
C GLN A 117 -12.37 7.76 -2.55
N ALA A 118 -13.38 8.59 -2.35
CA ALA A 118 -14.74 8.33 -2.79
C ALA A 118 -14.98 8.91 -4.18
N LEU A 119 -15.09 8.03 -5.17
CA LEU A 119 -15.13 8.36 -6.61
C LEU A 119 -16.41 7.82 -7.24
N SER A 120 -16.85 8.42 -8.34
CA SER A 120 -17.93 7.88 -9.17
C SER A 120 -17.37 6.75 -10.03
N LEU A 121 -17.67 5.50 -9.66
CA LEU A 121 -17.15 4.29 -10.29
C LEU A 121 -18.28 3.35 -10.67
N THR A 122 -18.07 2.45 -11.63
CA THR A 122 -18.91 1.26 -11.83
C THR A 122 -18.61 0.18 -10.79
N PRO A 123 -19.43 -0.89 -10.70
CA PRO A 123 -19.15 -1.99 -9.79
C PRO A 123 -17.80 -2.67 -10.00
N ASP A 124 -17.31 -2.73 -11.24
CA ASP A 124 -16.00 -3.25 -11.65
C ASP A 124 -14.89 -2.18 -11.65
N GLY A 125 -15.10 -1.05 -10.96
CA GLY A 125 -14.04 -0.07 -10.65
C GLY A 125 -13.70 0.92 -11.78
N ARG A 126 -14.49 1.01 -12.85
CA ARG A 126 -14.25 1.99 -13.93
C ARG A 126 -14.82 3.35 -13.57
N GLY A 127 -14.01 4.40 -13.71
CA GLY A 127 -14.38 5.77 -13.34
C GLY A 127 -14.72 6.70 -14.51
N GLU A 128 -14.98 7.96 -14.17
CA GLU A 128 -15.44 8.98 -15.12
C GLU A 128 -14.51 9.23 -16.31
N ARG A 129 -13.21 8.93 -16.18
CA ARG A 129 -12.23 9.08 -17.26
C ARG A 129 -12.54 8.20 -18.49
N LEU A 130 -13.35 7.16 -18.33
CA LEU A 130 -13.74 6.24 -19.39
C LEU A 130 -15.16 6.48 -19.91
N LEU A 131 -15.83 7.57 -19.51
CA LEU A 131 -17.24 7.84 -19.88
C LEU A 131 -17.51 7.83 -21.38
N SER A 132 -16.55 8.25 -22.20
CA SER A 132 -16.69 8.31 -23.66
C SER A 132 -16.65 6.93 -24.33
N SER A 133 -16.00 5.94 -23.69
CA SER A 133 -15.90 4.55 -24.20
C SER A 133 -16.89 3.59 -23.53
N MET A 134 -17.55 4.01 -22.44
CA MET A 134 -18.50 3.18 -21.70
C MET A 134 -19.86 3.03 -22.40
N ARG A 135 -20.41 1.82 -22.31
CA ARG A 135 -21.78 1.52 -22.74
C ARG A 135 -22.79 2.25 -21.84
N ARG A 136 -23.98 2.49 -22.38
CA ARG A 136 -25.06 3.20 -21.67
C ARG A 136 -25.47 2.49 -20.38
N GLU A 137 -25.48 1.17 -20.38
CA GLU A 137 -25.79 0.34 -19.22
C GLU A 137 -24.74 0.49 -18.11
N GLU A 138 -23.45 0.54 -18.46
CA GLU A 138 -22.35 0.75 -17.51
C GLU A 138 -22.43 2.14 -16.88
N ARG A 139 -22.76 3.17 -17.68
CA ARG A 139 -22.96 4.54 -17.15
C ARG A 139 -24.12 4.63 -16.15
N ARG A 140 -25.12 3.74 -16.27
CA ARG A 140 -26.27 3.70 -15.34
C ARG A 140 -25.96 2.99 -14.03
N SER A 141 -24.92 2.15 -13.97
CA SER A 141 -24.49 1.46 -12.74
C SER A 141 -23.44 2.24 -11.94
N MET A 142 -23.02 3.40 -12.45
CA MET A 142 -22.11 4.29 -11.75
C MET A 142 -22.72 4.79 -10.44
N ALA A 143 -21.94 4.71 -9.37
CA ALA A 143 -22.28 5.24 -8.07
C ALA A 143 -21.00 5.68 -7.37
N VAL A 144 -21.17 6.45 -6.31
CA VAL A 144 -20.07 6.87 -5.44
C VAL A 144 -19.58 5.65 -4.67
N ARG A 145 -18.30 5.32 -4.80
CA ARG A 145 -17.66 4.16 -4.18
C ARG A 145 -16.30 4.55 -3.62
N PRO A 146 -15.91 4.05 -2.44
CA PRO A 146 -14.58 4.27 -1.93
C PRO A 146 -13.60 3.35 -2.67
N LEU A 147 -12.47 3.93 -3.04
CA LEU A 147 -11.38 3.28 -3.74
C LEU A 147 -10.11 3.42 -2.89
N LEU A 148 -9.54 2.27 -2.51
CA LEU A 148 -8.22 2.19 -1.91
C LEU A 148 -7.18 2.21 -3.04
N SER A 149 -6.21 3.11 -2.92
CA SER A 149 -5.10 3.27 -3.86
C SER A 149 -3.77 3.43 -3.12
N ASN A 150 -2.67 3.41 -3.86
CA ASN A 150 -1.34 3.77 -3.36
C ASN A 150 -0.89 3.00 -2.10
N LEU A 151 -1.31 1.73 -1.94
CA LEU A 151 -0.87 0.90 -0.82
C LEU A 151 0.59 0.52 -1.00
N ALA A 152 1.44 1.03 -0.11
CA ALA A 152 2.86 0.75 -0.12
C ALA A 152 3.42 0.63 1.30
N VAL A 153 4.38 -0.29 1.46
CA VAL A 153 5.19 -0.44 2.68
C VAL A 153 6.64 -0.61 2.26
N LEU A 154 7.54 0.12 2.93
CA LEU A 154 8.98 0.03 2.70
C LEU A 154 9.47 -1.43 2.81
N PRO A 155 10.41 -1.87 1.95
CA PRO A 155 10.84 -3.27 1.91
C PRO A 155 11.22 -3.86 3.28
N ASP A 156 11.99 -3.13 4.09
CA ASP A 156 12.46 -3.55 5.42
C ASP A 156 11.35 -3.66 6.49
N PHE A 157 10.16 -3.15 6.15
CA PHE A 157 8.97 -3.14 6.98
C PHE A 157 7.87 -4.10 6.46
N ARG A 158 8.09 -4.77 5.32
CA ARG A 158 7.16 -5.77 4.78
C ARG A 158 7.10 -7.02 5.65
N ARG A 159 6.04 -7.82 5.46
CA ARG A 159 5.74 -9.05 6.22
C ARG A 159 5.54 -8.86 7.73
N LYS A 160 5.41 -7.62 8.20
CA LYS A 160 5.05 -7.23 9.58
C LYS A 160 3.57 -6.83 9.73
N ARG A 161 2.71 -7.28 8.80
CA ARG A 161 1.26 -6.97 8.73
C ARG A 161 0.90 -5.47 8.65
N ILE A 162 1.85 -4.58 8.39
CA ILE A 162 1.59 -3.13 8.26
C ILE A 162 0.60 -2.85 7.12
N GLY A 163 0.77 -3.50 5.96
CA GLY A 163 -0.16 -3.36 4.83
C GLY A 163 -1.58 -3.78 5.20
N SER A 164 -1.75 -4.92 5.87
CA SER A 164 -3.06 -5.38 6.37
C SER A 164 -3.68 -4.39 7.35
N ARG A 165 -2.89 -3.81 8.25
CA ARG A 165 -3.37 -2.81 9.22
C ARG A 165 -3.77 -1.50 8.54
N LEU A 166 -3.05 -1.07 7.48
CA LEU A 166 -3.42 0.08 6.64
C LEU A 166 -4.75 -0.16 5.94
N VAL A 167 -4.94 -1.35 5.33
CA VAL A 167 -6.20 -1.74 4.68
C VAL A 167 -7.35 -1.76 5.69
N ALA A 168 -7.16 -2.39 6.86
CA ALA A 168 -8.18 -2.42 7.91
C ALA A 168 -8.59 -1.02 8.40
N ARG A 169 -7.63 -0.08 8.52
CA ARG A 169 -7.96 1.30 8.88
C ARG A 169 -8.69 2.03 7.76
N ALA A 170 -8.38 1.74 6.49
CA ALA A 170 -9.09 2.30 5.34
C ALA A 170 -10.53 1.75 5.24
N GLU A 171 -10.74 0.47 5.55
CA GLU A 171 -12.06 -0.15 5.65
C GLU A 171 -12.92 0.52 6.73
N ALA A 172 -12.35 0.70 7.94
CA ALA A 172 -13.02 1.41 9.02
C ALA A 172 -13.37 2.86 8.61
N LEU A 173 -12.45 3.56 7.95
CA LEU A 173 -12.69 4.94 7.50
C LEU A 173 -13.75 5.00 6.37
N ALA A 174 -13.79 4.02 5.47
CA ALA A 174 -14.83 3.92 4.46
C ALA A 174 -16.22 3.69 5.10
N ALA A 175 -16.30 2.84 6.13
CA ALA A 175 -17.52 2.66 6.91
C ALA A 175 -17.92 3.92 7.70
N GLU A 176 -16.97 4.64 8.29
CA GLU A 176 -17.20 5.96 8.91
C GLU A 176 -17.75 6.98 7.90
N TRP A 177 -17.39 6.84 6.60
CA TRP A 177 -17.96 7.64 5.52
C TRP A 177 -19.34 7.17 5.04
N GLY A 178 -19.85 6.07 5.60
CA GLY A 178 -21.18 5.51 5.31
C GLY A 178 -21.20 4.49 4.18
N PHE A 179 -20.05 3.93 3.79
CA PHE A 179 -19.97 2.88 2.77
C PHE A 179 -19.96 1.48 3.40
N ASP A 180 -20.62 0.52 2.74
CA ASP A 180 -20.61 -0.90 3.12
C ASP A 180 -19.63 -1.73 2.27
N GLU A 181 -18.99 -1.11 1.28
CA GLU A 181 -18.04 -1.72 0.34
C GLU A 181 -16.75 -0.91 0.25
N LEU A 182 -15.65 -1.58 -0.12
CA LEU A 182 -14.38 -0.95 -0.51
C LEU A 182 -13.83 -1.64 -1.75
N LEU A 183 -13.51 -0.83 -2.76
CA LEU A 183 -12.90 -1.28 -4.01
C LEU A 183 -11.40 -0.99 -4.01
N LEU A 184 -10.66 -1.76 -4.79
CA LEU A 184 -9.28 -1.47 -5.17
C LEU A 184 -9.01 -1.97 -6.59
N LEU A 185 -8.05 -1.34 -7.24
CA LEU A 185 -7.51 -1.79 -8.52
C LEU A 185 -6.08 -2.27 -8.30
N VAL A 186 -5.78 -3.48 -8.78
CA VAL A 186 -4.45 -4.08 -8.66
C VAL A 186 -4.03 -4.68 -9.99
N GLY A 187 -2.79 -4.42 -10.42
CA GLY A 187 -2.25 -4.99 -11.66
C GLY A 187 -2.42 -6.51 -11.69
N GLU A 188 -2.86 -7.04 -12.82
CA GLU A 188 -3.18 -8.47 -12.99
C GLU A 188 -1.98 -9.37 -12.64
N GLU A 189 -0.77 -8.91 -12.95
CA GLU A 189 0.50 -9.59 -12.68
C GLU A 189 1.01 -9.42 -11.24
N ASN A 190 0.40 -8.54 -10.43
CA ASN A 190 0.79 -8.32 -9.03
C ASN A 190 0.19 -9.40 -8.12
N ARG A 191 0.65 -10.64 -8.31
CA ARG A 191 0.22 -11.83 -7.55
C ARG A 191 0.38 -11.65 -6.04
N PRO A 192 1.47 -11.05 -5.50
CA PRO A 192 1.61 -10.86 -4.06
C PRO A 192 0.52 -9.95 -3.47
N ALA A 193 0.17 -8.85 -4.14
CA ALA A 193 -0.87 -7.95 -3.66
C ALA A 193 -2.26 -8.60 -3.76
N ARG A 194 -2.55 -9.30 -4.87
CA ARG A 194 -3.81 -10.04 -5.04
C ARG A 194 -4.01 -11.11 -3.97
N ALA A 195 -2.94 -11.84 -3.61
CA ALA A 195 -2.99 -12.81 -2.52
C ALA A 195 -3.29 -12.15 -1.16
N LEU A 196 -2.62 -11.03 -0.86
CA LEU A 196 -2.92 -10.24 0.34
C LEU A 196 -4.39 -9.82 0.40
N TYR A 197 -4.94 -9.27 -0.69
CA TYR A 197 -6.33 -8.80 -0.69
C TYR A 197 -7.33 -9.96 -0.59
N ALA A 198 -7.05 -11.10 -1.23
CA ALA A 198 -7.86 -12.30 -1.08
C ALA A 198 -7.87 -12.81 0.38
N GLU A 199 -6.72 -12.80 1.06
CA GLU A 199 -6.62 -13.13 2.50
C GLU A 199 -7.41 -12.15 3.39
N LEU A 200 -7.56 -10.90 2.95
CA LEU A 200 -8.36 -9.87 3.61
C LEU A 200 -9.84 -9.90 3.19
N GLY A 201 -10.30 -10.91 2.45
CA GLY A 201 -11.71 -11.09 2.09
C GLY A 201 -12.17 -10.31 0.86
N TYR A 202 -11.25 -9.76 0.05
CA TYR A 202 -11.61 -9.13 -1.22
C TYR A 202 -11.83 -10.19 -2.31
N ALA A 203 -12.92 -10.05 -3.06
CA ALA A 203 -13.24 -10.86 -4.22
C ALA A 203 -12.94 -10.09 -5.52
N ALA A 204 -12.53 -10.78 -6.59
CA ALA A 204 -12.35 -10.17 -7.89
C ALA A 204 -13.69 -9.98 -8.61
N GLU A 205 -13.99 -8.75 -9.03
CA GLU A 205 -15.26 -8.35 -9.67
C GLU A 205 -15.12 -8.13 -11.18
N GLY A 206 -13.91 -7.85 -11.66
CA GLY A 206 -13.68 -7.61 -13.09
C GLY A 206 -12.24 -7.24 -13.41
N VAL A 207 -11.97 -7.09 -14.70
CA VAL A 207 -10.70 -6.58 -15.22
C VAL A 207 -10.97 -5.37 -16.09
N CYS A 208 -10.22 -4.30 -15.87
CA CYS A 208 -10.26 -3.09 -16.68
C CYS A 208 -8.88 -2.78 -17.23
N ASP A 209 -8.84 -2.22 -18.44
CA ASP A 209 -7.63 -1.65 -19.00
C ASP A 209 -7.27 -0.37 -18.24
N GLY A 210 -5.99 -0.17 -17.99
CA GLY A 210 -5.44 1.02 -17.38
C GLY A 210 -4.10 1.39 -18.00
N GLU A 211 -3.45 2.38 -17.40
CA GLU A 211 -2.10 2.78 -17.77
C GLU A 211 -1.25 2.80 -16.50
N GLU A 212 -0.07 2.19 -16.57
CA GLU A 212 0.91 2.19 -15.49
C GLU A 212 2.13 3.00 -15.93
N CYS A 213 2.62 3.84 -15.03
CA CYS A 213 3.86 4.58 -15.26
C CYS A 213 5.04 3.61 -15.13
N CYS A 214 5.89 3.55 -16.16
CA CYS A 214 7.09 2.74 -16.19
C CYS A 214 8.30 3.59 -16.62
N ALA A 215 9.50 3.12 -16.28
CA ALA A 215 10.70 3.69 -16.88
C ALA A 215 10.68 3.45 -18.39
N ASP A 216 10.96 4.49 -19.19
CA ASP A 216 10.98 4.35 -20.64
C ASP A 216 12.06 3.31 -21.05
N PRO A 217 11.72 2.27 -21.84
CA PRO A 217 12.68 1.26 -22.29
C PRO A 217 13.85 1.83 -23.11
N TRP A 218 13.65 2.99 -23.73
CA TRP A 218 14.64 3.70 -24.57
C TRP A 218 15.11 4.97 -23.87
N TRP A 219 15.61 4.81 -22.63
CA TRP A 219 16.13 5.88 -21.78
C TRP A 219 16.97 6.91 -22.56
N TRP A 220 16.40 8.09 -22.82
CA TRP A 220 17.08 9.25 -23.40
C TRP A 220 17.08 10.42 -22.41
N PRO A 221 18.17 11.20 -22.29
CA PRO A 221 18.18 12.39 -21.44
C PRO A 221 17.10 13.39 -21.86
N GLY A 222 16.00 13.48 -21.10
CA GLY A 222 14.90 14.42 -21.33
C GLY A 222 13.48 13.83 -21.39
N ARG A 223 13.31 12.51 -21.50
CA ARG A 223 12.02 11.82 -21.24
C ARG A 223 12.29 10.65 -20.30
N GLY A 224 11.87 10.78 -19.04
CA GLY A 224 12.26 9.85 -17.97
C GLY A 224 11.26 8.73 -17.67
N VAL A 225 10.02 8.83 -18.15
CA VAL A 225 8.93 7.88 -17.87
C VAL A 225 8.03 7.73 -19.09
N SER A 226 7.50 6.53 -19.29
CA SER A 226 6.46 6.21 -20.27
C SER A 226 5.25 5.63 -19.56
N TRP A 227 4.07 5.70 -20.19
CA TRP A 227 2.85 5.09 -19.68
C TRP A 227 2.56 3.87 -20.55
N ALA A 228 2.60 2.68 -19.93
CA ALA A 228 2.32 1.43 -20.60
C ALA A 228 0.89 0.99 -20.33
N PRO A 229 0.16 0.49 -21.33
CA PRO A 229 -1.12 -0.18 -21.10
C PRO A 229 -0.93 -1.33 -20.11
N CYS A 230 -1.78 -1.38 -19.09
CA CYS A 230 -1.81 -2.44 -18.10
C CYS A 230 -3.23 -2.98 -17.95
N ARG A 231 -3.36 -4.17 -17.35
CA ARG A 231 -4.65 -4.73 -16.96
C ARG A 231 -4.73 -4.70 -15.45
N ASN A 232 -5.78 -4.06 -14.93
CA ASN A 232 -6.07 -4.01 -13.51
C ASN A 232 -7.24 -4.92 -13.18
N VAL A 233 -7.10 -5.73 -12.14
CA VAL A 233 -8.18 -6.48 -11.54
C VAL A 233 -8.85 -5.57 -10.52
N CYS A 234 -10.15 -5.33 -10.69
CA CYS A 234 -10.97 -4.72 -9.65
C CYS A 234 -11.28 -5.78 -8.60
N MET A 235 -10.88 -5.52 -7.36
CA MET A 235 -11.25 -6.34 -6.22
C MET A 235 -12.12 -5.54 -5.26
N ARG A 236 -13.09 -6.20 -4.66
CA ARG A 236 -14.10 -5.60 -3.78
C ARG A 236 -14.26 -6.42 -2.52
N ARG A 237 -14.42 -5.71 -1.40
CA ARG A 237 -14.95 -6.26 -0.16
C ARG A 237 -16.27 -5.57 0.17
N THR A 238 -17.27 -6.33 0.59
CA THR A 238 -18.56 -5.83 1.08
C THR A 238 -18.77 -6.23 2.54
N GLY A 239 -19.79 -5.67 3.20
CA GLY A 239 -20.10 -5.99 4.60
C GLY A 239 -19.20 -5.29 5.61
N LEU A 240 -18.63 -4.12 5.25
CA LEU A 240 -17.71 -3.40 6.14
C LEU A 240 -18.33 -2.98 7.49
N ALA A 241 -19.65 -2.79 7.52
CA ALA A 241 -20.39 -2.36 8.70
C ALA A 241 -20.70 -3.50 9.69
N ASP A 242 -20.60 -4.77 9.28
CA ASP A 242 -20.99 -5.92 10.09
C ASP A 242 -19.84 -6.47 10.97
N GLU A 243 -18.61 -6.01 10.75
CA GLU A 243 -17.39 -6.51 11.42
C GLU A 243 -16.74 -5.50 12.40
N GLN A 244 -17.41 -4.39 12.72
CA GLN A 244 -16.97 -3.34 13.66
C GLN A 244 -17.62 -3.48 15.03
#